data_AF-A0A3C0VAQ1-F1
#
_entry.id   AF-A0A3C0VAQ1-F1
#
_cell.length_a   1.000
_cell.length_b   1.000
_cell.length_c   1.000
_cell.angle_alpha   90.00
_cell.angle_beta   90.00
_cell.angle_gamma   90.00
#
_symmetry.space_group_name_H-M   'P 1'
#
loop_
_entity.id
_entity.type
_entity.pdbx_description
1 polymer ?
#
loop_
_entity_poly.entity_id
_entity_poly.type
_entity_poly.pdbx_seq_one_letter_code
_entity_poly.pdbx_strand_id
1 'polypeptide(L)' 'MRCWEALLPHVVRHPTITVDLMGILAHYQERHAGAMYSGCGGGYLYVVSEKPVPGAIKVKVRCAPVRGSRTCGR' A
#
# COMPACT_ATOMS: atom_id res chain seq x y z
N MET A 1 -12.44 -1.94 -2.17
CA MET A 1 -11.60 -3.13 -2.42
C MET A 1 -12.46 -4.25 -3.03
N ARG A 2 -13.30 -3.94 -4.02
CA ARG A 2 -14.48 -4.77 -4.33
C ARG A 2 -14.14 -6.21 -4.70
N CYS A 3 -13.11 -6.42 -5.53
CA CYS A 3 -12.69 -7.77 -5.92
C CYS A 3 -12.13 -8.56 -4.73
N TRP A 4 -11.33 -7.93 -3.87
CA TRP A 4 -10.78 -8.58 -2.68
C TRP A 4 -11.82 -8.84 -1.61
N GLU A 5 -12.77 -7.92 -1.42
CA GLU A 5 -13.90 -8.11 -0.50
C GLU A 5 -14.79 -9.28 -0.95
N ALA A 6 -14.94 -9.49 -2.26
CA ALA A 6 -15.69 -10.62 -2.80
C ALA A 6 -14.92 -11.95 -2.70
N LEU A 7 -13.63 -11.95 -3.02
CA LEU A 7 -12.82 -13.17 -3.05
C LEU A 7 -12.37 -13.61 -1.65
N LEU A 8 -12.03 -12.65 -0.78
CA LEU A 8 -11.42 -12.86 0.53
C LEU A 8 -11.96 -11.83 1.53
N PRO A 9 -13.25 -11.92 1.93
CA PRO A 9 -13.92 -10.91 2.75
C PRO A 9 -13.20 -10.62 4.07
N HIS A 10 -12.54 -11.64 4.62
CA HIS A 10 -11.85 -11.58 5.90
C HIS A 10 -10.46 -10.93 5.87
N VAL A 11 -9.96 -10.51 4.70
CA VAL A 11 -8.65 -9.83 4.60
C VAL A 11 -8.69 -8.41 5.14
N VAL A 12 -9.85 -7.73 5.03
CA VAL A 12 -10.03 -6.35 5.50
C VAL A 12 -11.19 -6.17 6.48
N ARG A 13 -12.03 -7.20 6.67
CA ARG A 13 -13.13 -7.21 7.64
C ARG A 13 -13.23 -8.55 8.35
N HIS A 14 -12.90 -8.60 9.64
CA HIS A 14 -13.05 -9.81 10.44
C HIS A 14 -13.70 -9.48 11.79
N PRO A 15 -14.62 -10.30 12.34
CA PRO A 15 -15.34 -9.97 13.58
C PRO A 15 -14.45 -9.71 14.80
N THR A 16 -13.25 -10.29 14.84
CA THR A 16 -12.29 -10.08 15.93
C THR A 16 -11.43 -8.82 15.76
N ILE A 17 -11.52 -8.15 14.61
CA ILE A 17 -10.82 -6.90 14.33
C ILE A 17 -11.80 -5.77 14.59
N THR A 18 -11.60 -5.07 15.69
CA THR A 18 -12.47 -3.96 16.13
C THR A 18 -12.08 -2.62 15.51
N VAL A 19 -10.97 -2.57 14.79
CA VAL A 19 -10.46 -1.36 14.12
C VAL A 19 -11.06 -1.24 12.72
N ASP A 20 -11.45 -0.03 12.33
CA ASP A 20 -11.92 0.26 10.97
C ASP A 20 -10.76 0.32 9.97
N LEU A 21 -10.32 -0.85 9.52
CA LEU A 21 -9.27 -0.98 8.51
C LEU A 21 -9.65 -0.29 7.20
N MET A 22 -10.91 -0.41 6.77
CA MET A 22 -11.35 0.16 5.49
C MET A 22 -11.37 1.70 5.52
N GLY A 23 -11.76 2.30 6.64
CA GLY A 23 -11.66 3.75 6.85
C GLY A 23 -10.21 4.23 6.89
N ILE A 24 -9.31 3.49 7.55
CA ILE A 24 -7.88 3.78 7.53
C ILE A 24 -7.34 3.72 6.09
N LEU A 25 -7.67 2.66 5.34
CA LEU A 25 -7.26 2.53 3.94
C LEU A 25 -7.77 3.71 3.11
N ALA A 26 -9.04 4.10 3.26
CA ALA A 26 -9.62 5.22 2.54
C ALA A 26 -8.86 6.53 2.82
N HIS A 27 -8.56 6.82 4.09
CA HIS A 27 -7.77 7.99 4.48
C HIS A 27 -6.41 8.06 3.77
N TYR A 28 -5.71 6.93 3.65
CA TYR A 28 -4.42 6.90 2.96
C TYR A 28 -4.57 6.92 1.43
N GLN A 29 -5.61 6.29 0.86
CA GLN A 29 -5.88 6.32 -0.58
C GLN A 29 -6.23 7.70 -1.10
N GLU A 30 -6.84 8.55 -0.29
CA GLU A 30 -7.09 9.97 -0.63
C GLU A 30 -5.80 10.78 -0.82
N ARG A 31 -4.70 10.37 -0.17
CA ARG A 31 -3.45 11.15 -0.08
C ARG A 31 -2.28 10.51 -0.81
N HIS A 32 -2.31 9.20 -0.96
CA HIS A 32 -1.20 8.40 -1.48
C HIS A 32 -1.71 7.44 -2.54
N ALA A 33 -1.38 7.72 -3.80
CA ALA A 33 -1.68 6.82 -4.90
C ALA A 33 -1.05 5.45 -4.65
N GLY A 34 -1.84 4.38 -4.85
CA GLY A 34 -1.38 3.01 -4.63
C GLY A 34 -1.36 2.56 -3.17
N ALA A 35 -1.89 3.35 -2.22
CA ALA A 35 -2.04 2.91 -0.84
C ALA A 35 -2.85 1.60 -0.75
N MET A 36 -2.27 0.60 -0.09
CA MET A 36 -2.81 -0.75 -0.09
C MET A 36 -2.38 -1.52 1.16
N TYR A 37 -3.30 -2.33 1.70
CA TYR A 37 -2.95 -3.32 2.71
C TYR A 37 -2.24 -4.50 2.08
N SER A 38 -1.26 -5.01 2.81
CA SER A 38 -0.62 -6.28 2.53
C SER A 38 -0.70 -7.17 3.76
N GLY A 39 -1.13 -8.42 3.54
CA GLY A 39 -1.46 -9.38 4.59
C GLY A 39 -2.95 -9.39 4.97
N CYS A 40 -3.41 -10.50 5.55
CA CYS A 40 -4.75 -10.61 6.10
C CYS A 40 -4.91 -9.80 7.39
N GLY A 41 -6.12 -9.31 7.65
CA GLY A 41 -6.44 -8.58 8.88
C GLY A 41 -5.76 -7.22 9.03
N GLY A 42 -5.40 -6.57 7.92
CA GLY A 42 -4.78 -5.25 7.93
C GLY A 42 -3.27 -5.21 8.16
N GLY A 43 -2.62 -6.37 8.32
CA GLY A 43 -1.16 -6.59 8.40
C GLY A 43 -0.31 -5.33 8.49
N TYR A 44 0.10 -4.79 7.34
CA TYR A 44 0.66 -3.45 7.23
C TYR A 44 0.12 -2.73 6.01
N LEU A 45 0.03 -1.40 6.11
CA LEU A 45 -0.39 -0.53 5.02
C LEU A 45 0.85 0.06 4.34
N TYR A 46 1.03 -0.25 3.05
CA TYR A 46 2.07 0.36 2.24
C TYR A 46 1.56 1.63 1.57
N VAL A 47 2.37 2.69 1.64
CA VAL A 47 2.13 3.97 0.99
C VAL A 47 3.41 4.51 0.38
N VAL A 48 3.28 5.14 -0.78
CA VAL A 48 4.35 5.93 -1.39
C VAL A 48 4.08 7.39 -1.05
N SER A 49 5.05 8.06 -0.44
CA SER A 49 4.91 9.43 0.03
C SER A 49 6.21 10.20 -0.13
N GLU A 50 6.13 11.42 -0.64
CA GLU A 50 7.25 12.37 -0.65
C GLU A 50 7.52 12.96 0.74
N LYS A 51 6.48 13.02 1.58
CA LYS A 51 6.57 13.54 2.95
C LYS A 51 6.65 12.39 3.96
N PRO A 52 7.35 12.57 5.09
CA PRO A 52 7.33 11.58 6.17
C PRO A 52 5.89 11.29 6.61
N VAL A 53 5.53 10.00 6.66
CA VAL A 53 4.24 9.56 7.20
C VAL A 53 4.42 9.34 8.71
N PRO A 54 3.59 9.98 9.57
CA PRO A 54 3.68 9.81 11.01
C PRO A 54 3.57 8.35 11.43
N GLY A 55 4.45 7.90 12.33
CA GLY A 55 4.46 6.52 12.83
C GLY A 55 4.89 5.45 11.82
N ALA A 56 5.26 5.82 10.58
CA ALA A 56 5.65 4.85 9.57
C ALA A 56 7.08 4.32 9.76
N ILE A 57 7.24 3.01 9.53
CA ILE A 57 8.56 2.40 9.32
C ILE A 57 9.02 2.76 7.91
N LYS A 58 10.12 3.53 7.81
CA LYS A 58 10.66 3.97 6.52
C LYS A 58 11.51 2.88 5.88
N VAL A 59 11.17 2.50 4.65
CA VAL A 59 11.97 1.57 3.85
C VAL A 59 12.72 2.34 2.76
N LYS A 60 14.03 2.11 2.63
CA LYS A 60 14.82 2.65 1.51
C LYS A 60 14.87 1.63 0.37
N VAL A 61 14.08 1.87 -0.67
CA VAL A 61 14.13 1.06 -1.89
C VAL A 61 15.39 1.42 -2.67
N ARG A 62 16.27 0.42 -2.90
CA ARG A 62 17.42 0.56 -3.81
C ARG A 62 17.01 0.07 -5.19
N CYS A 63 16.87 0.98 -6.14
CA CYS A 63 16.63 0.61 -7.53
C CYS A 63 17.91 0.02 -8.13
N ALA A 64 17.78 -1.10 -8.84
CA ALA A 64 18.87 -1.58 -9.68
C ALA A 64 19.09 -0.59 -10.85
N PRO A 65 20.33 -0.49 -11.39
CA PRO A 65 20.55 0.24 -12.62
C PRO A 65 19.64 -0.33 -13.73
N VAL A 66 19.00 0.55 -14.50
CA VAL A 66 18.26 0.12 -15.69
C VAL A 66 19.26 -0.54 -16.63
N ARG A 67 19.17 -1.85 -16.81
CA ARG A 67 19.98 -2.55 -17.82
C ARG A 67 19.44 -2.17 -19.19
N GLY A 68 20.24 -1.41 -19.94
CA GLY A 68 20.03 -1.21 -21.37
C GLY A 68 19.22 0.01 -21.78
N SER A 69 19.41 1.17 -21.14
CA SER A 69 19.15 2.44 -21.85
C SER A 69 20.25 2.63 -22.91
N ARG A 70 20.15 1.89 -24.02
CA ARG A 70 20.69 2.39 -25.28
C ARG A 70 19.90 3.65 -25.57
N THR A 71 20.49 4.80 -25.31
CA THR A 71 20.06 6.05 -25.93
C THR A 71 20.16 5.82 -27.44
N CYS A 72 19.04 5.51 -28.06
CA CYS A 72 18.91 5.64 -29.50
C CYS A 72 18.90 7.14 -29.80
N GLY A 73 20.06 7.63 -30.24
CA GLY A 73 20.36 8.88 -30.95
C GLY A 73 19.51 10.14 -30.71
N ARG A 74 20.21 11.23 -30.43
CA ARG A 74 20.31 12.36 -31.39
C ARG A 74 21.75 12.84 -31.47
#